data_AF-A0A820FNR6-F1
#
_entry.id   AF-A0A820FNR6-F1
#
_cell.length_a   1.000
_cell.length_b   1.000
_cell.length_c   1.000
_cell.angle_alpha   90.00
_cell.angle_beta   90.00
_cell.angle_gamma   90.00
#
_symmetry.space_group_name_H-M   'P 1'
#
loop_
_entity.id
_entity.type
_entity.pdbx_description
1 polymer ?
#
loop_
_entity_poly.entity_id
_entity_poly.type
_entity_poly.pdbx_seq_one_letter_code
_entity_poly.pdbx_strand_id
1 'polypeptide(L)'
;WPFPFVDMFFYEQDKSSLWSLQTPDIKIRKRHIFPLILRPLGQLWLPAPKRPKRMFQFDPFDECRSHFWNHRNESEQEEVTVKCDLLKDIYPFVEQTKNETNSVEDLKINNTIIHTVILE
;
A
#
# COMPACT_ATOMS: atom_id res chain seq x y z
N TRP A 1 22.57 7.93 0.79
CA TRP A 1 21.80 9.20 0.84
C TRP A 1 21.65 9.60 2.31
N PRO A 2 21.74 10.89 2.70
CA PRO A 2 21.61 11.25 4.12
C PRO A 2 20.16 11.08 4.56
N PHE A 3 19.92 10.09 5.41
CA PHE A 3 18.64 9.82 6.06
C PHE A 3 18.36 10.85 7.17
N PRO A 4 17.11 11.30 7.38
CA PRO A 4 15.88 10.92 6.68
C PRO A 4 15.57 11.74 5.42
N PHE A 5 14.97 11.12 4.41
CA PHE A 5 14.50 11.77 3.17
C PHE A 5 13.18 11.15 2.69
N VAL A 6 12.53 11.82 1.74
CA VAL A 6 11.31 11.36 1.07
C VAL A 6 11.54 11.32 -0.43
N ASP A 7 11.36 10.15 -1.03
CA ASP A 7 11.43 10.00 -2.49
C ASP A 7 10.10 10.42 -3.14
N MET A 8 10.21 11.23 -4.19
CA MET A 8 9.07 11.69 -4.98
C MET A 8 9.16 11.11 -6.39
N PHE A 9 8.10 10.42 -6.80
CA PHE A 9 8.01 9.81 -8.12
C PHE A 9 7.01 10.59 -8.98
N PHE A 10 7.50 11.15 -10.07
CA PHE A 10 6.66 11.83 -11.06
C PHE A 10 5.99 10.82 -11.98
N TYR A 11 4.77 11.13 -12.39
CA TYR A 11 3.97 10.29 -13.28
C TYR A 11 3.43 11.09 -14.45
N GLU A 12 3.22 10.40 -15.56
CA GLU A 12 2.44 10.87 -16.69
C GLU A 12 1.09 10.16 -16.75
N GLN A 13 0.16 10.71 -17.53
CA GLN A 13 -1.19 10.17 -17.62
C GLN A 13 -1.83 10.34 -19.00
N ASP A 14 -2.66 9.39 -19.37
CA ASP A 14 -3.61 9.49 -20.49
C ASP A 14 -5.05 9.63 -19.96
N LYS A 15 -6.07 9.44 -20.81
CA LYS A 15 -7.48 9.53 -20.39
C LYS A 15 -7.87 8.54 -19.28
N SER A 16 -7.24 7.37 -19.25
CA SER A 16 -7.69 6.20 -18.48
C SER A 16 -6.68 5.70 -17.46
N SER A 17 -5.40 6.00 -17.66
CA SER A 17 -4.27 5.38 -16.96
C SER A 17 -3.20 6.41 -16.60
N LEU A 18 -2.34 6.04 -15.67
CA LEU A 18 -1.12 6.75 -15.31
C LEU A 18 0.05 5.78 -15.18
N TRP A 19 1.27 6.27 -15.33
CA TRP A 19 2.51 5.49 -15.22
C TRP A 19 3.63 6.36 -14.65
N SER A 20 4.55 5.76 -13.90
CA SER A 20 5.75 6.46 -13.41
C SER A 20 6.66 6.81 -14.58
N LEU A 21 7.31 7.97 -14.54
CA LEU A 21 8.32 8.35 -15.53
C LEU A 21 9.54 7.39 -15.53
N GLN A 22 9.80 6.72 -14.41
CA GLN A 22 10.90 5.74 -14.27
C GLN A 22 10.54 4.37 -14.86
N THR A 23 9.25 4.03 -14.91
CA THR A 23 8.75 2.74 -15.40
C THR A 23 7.54 2.94 -16.30
N PRO A 24 7.71 3.55 -17.49
CA PRO A 24 6.59 3.98 -18.33
C PRO A 24 5.72 2.83 -18.87
N ASP A 25 6.27 1.62 -18.92
CA ASP A 25 5.56 0.43 -19.40
C ASP A 25 4.53 -0.11 -18.40
N ILE A 26 4.63 0.27 -17.12
CA ILE A 26 3.72 -0.20 -16.06
C ILE A 26 2.59 0.82 -15.89
N LYS A 27 1.47 0.57 -16.57
CA LYS A 27 0.28 1.43 -16.53
C LYS A 27 -0.71 1.00 -15.44
N ILE A 28 -1.14 1.97 -14.63
CA ILE A 28 -2.17 1.80 -13.61
C ILE A 28 -3.44 2.54 -14.02
N ARG A 29 -4.58 1.84 -13.98
CA ARG A 29 -5.88 2.45 -14.31
C ARG A 29 -6.25 3.51 -13.28
N LYS A 30 -6.57 4.72 -13.72
CA LYS A 30 -6.97 5.85 -12.86
C LYS A 30 -8.13 5.53 -11.93
N ARG A 31 -9.09 4.71 -12.36
CA ARG A 31 -10.23 4.26 -11.54
C ARG A 31 -9.84 3.45 -10.29
N HIS A 32 -8.60 2.96 -10.20
CA HIS A 32 -8.08 2.29 -9.00
C HIS A 32 -7.44 3.28 -8.03
N ILE A 33 -7.10 4.49 -8.50
CA ILE A 33 -6.45 5.55 -7.73
C ILE A 33 -7.46 6.61 -7.30
N PHE A 34 -8.27 7.10 -8.23
CA PHE A 34 -9.19 8.21 -8.01
C PHE A 34 -10.64 7.77 -7.78
N PRO A 35 -11.44 8.55 -7.01
CA PRO A 35 -10.99 9.68 -6.20
C PRO A 35 -10.05 9.22 -5.08
N LEU A 36 -9.14 10.08 -4.64
CA LEU A 36 -8.28 9.76 -3.50
C LEU A 36 -9.12 9.68 -2.22
N ILE A 37 -8.73 8.79 -1.31
CA ILE A 37 -9.40 8.59 -0.02
C ILE A 37 -8.35 8.79 1.07
N LEU A 38 -8.72 9.47 2.15
CA LEU A 38 -7.83 9.68 3.29
C LEU A 38 -7.58 8.35 4.00
N ARG A 39 -6.30 8.04 4.25
CA ARG A 39 -5.88 6.89 5.05
C ARG A 39 -4.84 7.31 6.09
N PRO A 40 -4.77 6.61 7.23
CA PRO A 40 -3.81 6.91 8.27
C PRO A 40 -2.38 6.53 7.84
N LEU A 41 -1.42 7.41 8.12
CA LEU A 41 0.01 7.16 8.07
C LEU A 41 0.64 7.71 9.35
N GLY A 42 0.82 6.85 10.36
CA GLY A 42 1.17 7.29 11.71
C GLY A 42 0.08 8.19 12.28
N GLN A 43 0.43 9.42 12.66
CA GLN A 43 -0.52 10.39 13.23
C GLN A 43 -1.23 11.25 12.16
N LEU A 44 -0.87 11.11 10.89
CA LEU A 44 -1.40 11.92 9.80
C LEU A 44 -2.47 11.16 9.01
N TRP A 45 -3.39 11.91 8.40
CA TRP A 45 -4.35 11.39 7.42
C TRP A 45 -4.01 11.97 6.05
N LEU A 46 -3.59 11.11 5.13
CA LEU A 46 -3.07 11.54 3.82
C LEU A 46 -3.89 10.96 2.67
N PRO A 47 -3.99 11.66 1.52
CA PRO A 47 -4.65 11.13 0.33
C PRO A 47 -3.95 9.85 -0.17
N ALA A 48 -4.72 8.78 -0.34
CA ALA A 48 -4.24 7.50 -0.84
C ALA A 48 -5.16 6.96 -1.97
N PRO A 49 -4.66 6.08 -2.86
CA PRO A 49 -5.44 5.44 -3.92
C PRO A 49 -6.75 4.80 -3.42
N LYS A 50 -7.89 4.93 -4.11
CA LYS A 50 -9.16 4.29 -3.70
C LYS A 50 -9.03 2.78 -3.50
N ARG A 51 -8.29 2.08 -4.37
CA ARG A 51 -8.18 0.61 -4.40
C ARG A 51 -6.71 0.16 -4.46
N PRO A 52 -5.94 0.33 -3.37
CA PRO A 52 -4.51 0.04 -3.36
C PRO A 52 -4.21 -1.43 -3.70
N LYS A 53 -5.07 -2.38 -3.26
CA LYS A 53 -4.95 -3.82 -3.62
C LYS A 53 -4.84 -4.05 -5.14
N ARG A 54 -5.53 -3.25 -5.95
CA ARG A 54 -5.56 -3.40 -7.41
C ARG A 54 -4.28 -2.90 -8.11
N MET A 55 -3.32 -2.39 -7.35
CA MET A 55 -2.02 -1.93 -7.84
C MET A 55 -0.93 -3.01 -7.72
N PHE A 56 -1.19 -4.09 -6.98
CA PHE A 56 -0.25 -5.20 -6.83
C PHE A 56 -0.58 -6.34 -7.80
N GLN A 57 0.46 -7.06 -8.23
CA GLN A 57 0.34 -8.27 -9.06
C GLN A 57 0.13 -9.55 -8.22
N PHE A 58 0.25 -9.43 -6.89
CA PHE A 58 0.02 -10.48 -5.91
C PHE A 58 -1.08 -10.03 -4.93
N ASP A 59 -1.50 -10.92 -4.01
CA ASP A 59 -2.43 -10.52 -2.95
C ASP A 59 -1.67 -9.99 -1.73
N PRO A 60 -1.63 -8.65 -1.50
CA PRO A 60 -0.90 -8.07 -0.38
C PRO A 60 -1.53 -8.35 1.00
N PHE A 61 -2.69 -9.00 1.06
CA PHE A 61 -3.31 -9.45 2.31
C PHE A 61 -2.91 -10.88 2.70
N ASP A 62 -2.32 -11.63 1.78
CA ASP A 62 -1.91 -13.03 1.99
C ASP A 62 -0.39 -13.19 1.89
N GLU A 63 0.25 -12.49 0.95
CA GLU A 63 1.69 -12.57 0.70
C GLU A 63 2.40 -11.29 1.13
N CYS A 64 3.32 -11.44 2.08
CA CYS A 64 4.17 -10.37 2.58
C CYS A 64 5.55 -10.53 1.97
N ARG A 65 5.99 -9.51 1.22
CA ARG A 65 7.23 -9.53 0.44
C ARG A 65 8.21 -8.47 0.96
N SER A 66 9.46 -8.84 1.17
CA SER A 66 10.52 -7.84 1.37
C SER A 66 10.85 -7.16 0.04
N HIS A 67 11.35 -5.93 0.11
CA HIS A 67 11.81 -5.19 -1.07
C HIS A 67 13.23 -5.63 -1.45
N PHE A 68 13.53 -5.71 -2.75
CA PHE A 68 14.87 -6.06 -3.25
C PHE A 68 15.96 -5.08 -2.84
N TRP A 69 15.62 -3.81 -2.59
CA TRP A 69 16.58 -2.79 -2.15
C TRP A 69 16.52 -2.61 -0.63
N ASN A 70 17.66 -2.81 0.03
CA ASN A 70 17.83 -2.57 1.46
C ASN A 70 18.31 -1.14 1.71
N HIS A 71 17.39 -0.23 2.02
CA HIS A 71 17.71 1.18 2.28
C HIS A 71 18.59 1.41 3.52
N ARG A 72 18.71 0.45 4.46
CA ARG A 72 19.61 0.61 5.63
C ARG A 72 21.07 0.54 5.20
N ASN A 73 21.39 -0.38 4.29
CA ASN A 73 22.75 -0.63 3.83
C ASN A 73 23.02 -0.06 2.43
N GLU A 74 21.98 0.46 1.77
CA GLU A 74 21.99 0.92 0.38
C GLU A 74 22.56 -0.13 -0.57
N SER A 75 22.04 -1.36 -0.45
CA SER A 75 22.45 -2.51 -1.25
C SER A 75 21.27 -3.36 -1.69
N GLU A 76 21.44 -4.12 -2.77
CA GLU A 76 20.49 -5.17 -3.16
C GLU A 76 20.47 -6.31 -2.12
N GLN A 77 19.34 -6.99 -2.02
CA GLN A 77 19.14 -8.20 -1.25
C GLN A 77 18.13 -9.10 -1.97
N GLU A 78 18.13 -10.38 -1.63
CA GLU A 78 17.09 -11.30 -2.14
C GLU A 78 15.72 -10.95 -1.56
N GLU A 79 14.70 -10.95 -2.42
CA GLU A 79 13.31 -10.81 -1.99
C GLU A 79 12.84 -12.09 -1.31
N VAL A 80 12.27 -11.94 -0.12
CA VAL A 80 11.71 -13.03 0.68
C VAL A 80 10.20 -12.84 0.73
N THR A 81 9.47 -13.91 0.43
CA THR A 81 8.00 -13.94 0.52
C THR A 81 7.58 -14.91 1.63
N VAL A 82 6.71 -14.45 2.52
CA VAL A 82 6.08 -15.25 3.56
C VAL A 82 4.57 -15.03 3.57
N LYS A 83 3.83 -15.92 4.24
CA LYS A 83 2.43 -15.66 4.55
C LYS A 83 2.31 -14.52 5.55
N CYS A 84 1.47 -13.53 5.25
CA CYS A 84 1.27 -12.37 6.13
C CYS A 84 0.76 -12.77 7.53
N ASP A 85 0.03 -13.88 7.64
CA ASP A 85 -0.42 -14.42 8.93
C ASP A 85 0.74 -14.65 9.92
N LEU A 86 1.93 -15.00 9.44
CA LEU A 86 3.12 -15.21 10.28
C LEU A 86 3.65 -13.90 10.89
N LEU A 87 3.21 -12.75 10.39
CA LEU A 87 3.69 -11.42 10.77
C LEU A 87 2.63 -10.58 11.51
N LYS A 88 1.37 -11.05 11.59
CA LYS A 88 0.24 -10.29 12.15
C LYS A 88 0.39 -9.93 13.62
N ASP A 89 1.18 -10.71 14.37
CA ASP A 89 1.44 -10.46 15.79
C ASP A 89 2.63 -9.50 16.02
N ILE A 90 3.38 -9.18 14.97
CA ILE A 90 4.60 -8.35 15.04
C ILE A 90 4.36 -6.97 14.44
N TYR A 91 3.62 -6.89 13.33
CA TYR A 91 3.37 -5.64 12.61
C TYR A 91 1.88 -5.33 12.52
N PRO A 92 1.49 -4.05 12.42
CA PRO A 92 0.11 -3.69 12.12
C PRO A 92 -0.30 -4.12 10.70
N PHE A 93 -1.47 -4.75 10.58
CA PHE A 93 -2.06 -5.18 9.31
C PHE A 93 -3.44 -4.57 9.09
N VAL A 94 -3.76 -4.30 7.84
CA VAL A 94 -5.12 -3.90 7.45
C VAL A 94 -5.97 -5.16 7.25
N GLU A 95 -7.08 -5.25 7.94
CA GLU A 95 -8.13 -6.22 7.70
C GLU A 95 -9.32 -5.54 7.03
N GLN A 96 -9.80 -6.12 5.92
CA GLN A 96 -10.96 -5.60 5.23
C GLN A 96 -12.17 -6.51 5.50
N THR A 97 -13.25 -5.93 6.02
CA THR A 97 -14.56 -6.56 6.09
C THR A 97 -15.51 -5.89 5.10
N LYS A 98 -16.40 -6.66 4.50
CA LYS A 98 -17.41 -6.15 3.56
C LYS A 98 -18.79 -6.48 4.08
N ASN A 99 -19.62 -5.46 4.17
CA ASN A 99 -21.05 -5.58 4.42
C ASN A 99 -21.81 -5.31 3.10
N GLU A 100 -23.13 -5.45 3.11
CA GLU A 100 -23.96 -5.25 1.90
C GLU A 100 -23.82 -3.85 1.28
N THR A 101 -23.52 -2.85 2.10
CA THR A 101 -23.46 -1.44 1.69
C THR A 101 -22.05 -0.85 1.69
N ASN A 102 -21.20 -1.24 2.64
CA ASN A 102 -19.91 -0.58 2.88
C ASN A 102 -18.77 -1.61 3.01
N SER A 103 -17.54 -1.15 2.76
CA SER A 103 -16.33 -1.89 3.12
C SER A 103 -15.63 -1.18 4.28
N VAL A 104 -15.25 -1.91 5.32
CA VAL A 104 -14.49 -1.37 6.46
C VAL A 104 -13.07 -1.89 6.39
N GLU A 105 -12.09 -1.02 6.53
CA GLU A 105 -10.66 -1.33 6.63
C GLU A 105 -10.19 -0.97 8.05
N ASP A 106 -9.81 -1.98 8.84
CA ASP A 106 -9.25 -1.80 10.19
C ASP A 106 -7.76 -2.06 10.17
N LEU A 107 -6.95 -1.09 10.61
CA LEU A 107 -5.53 -1.31 10.91
C LEU A 107 -5.42 -1.90 12.32
N LYS A 108 -4.95 -3.15 12.43
CA LYS A 108 -4.87 -3.89 13.70
C LYS A 108 -3.48 -4.40 13.98
N ILE A 109 -3.13 -4.48 15.27
CA ILE A 109 -1.99 -5.25 15.78
C ILE A 109 -2.43 -6.01 17.02
N ASN A 110 -2.13 -7.31 17.13
CA ASN A 110 -2.56 -8.16 18.25
C ASN A 110 -4.07 -8.01 18.57
N ASN A 111 -4.92 -8.07 17.55
CA ASN A 111 -6.38 -7.84 17.61
C ASN A 111 -6.83 -6.47 18.14
N THR A 112 -5.92 -5.55 18.40
CA THR A 112 -6.25 -4.18 18.82
C THR A 112 -6.36 -3.29 17.59
N ILE A 113 -7.51 -2.62 17.43
CA ILE A 113 -7.72 -1.66 16.35
C ILE A 113 -6.98 -0.36 16.66
N ILE A 114 -6.12 0.07 15.74
CA ILE A 114 -5.39 1.35 15.79
C ILE A 114 -6.19 2.43 15.06
N HIS A 115 -6.66 2.11 13.85
CA HIS A 115 -7.46 3.00 13.01
C HIS A 115 -8.51 2.23 12.21
N THR A 116 -9.61 2.90 11.89
CA THR A 116 -10.69 2.38 11.03
C THR A 116 -10.96 3.35 9.89
N VAL A 117 -11.12 2.82 8.68
CA VAL A 117 -11.55 3.56 7.50
C VAL A 117 -12.83 2.92 6.97
N ILE A 118 -13.86 3.74 6.76
CA ILE A 118 -15.13 3.30 6.16
C ILE A 118 -15.13 3.74 4.69
N LEU A 119 -15.29 2.78 3.80
CA LEU A 119 -15.35 2.98 2.36
C LEU A 119 -16.78 2.82 1.86
N GLU A 120 -17.26 3.88 1.19
CA GLU A 120 -18.51 3.93 0.42
C GLU A 120 -18.30 3.56 -1.07
#